data_AF-A0A355UAN2-F1
#
_entry.id   AF-A0A355UAN2-F1
#
_cell.length_a   1.000
_cell.length_b   1.000
_cell.length_c   1.000
_cell.angle_alpha   90.00
_cell.angle_beta   90.00
_cell.angle_gamma   90.00
#
_symmetry.space_group_name_H-M   'P 1'
#
loop_
_entity.id
_entity.type
_entity.pdbx_description
1 polymer ?
#
loop_
_entity_poly.entity_id
_entity_poly.type
_entity_poly.pdbx_seq_one_letter_code
_entity_poly.pdbx_strand_id
1 'polypeptide(L)'
;MVDKSILLDNKKFTVGTFTDSDKLLHAVETLRKKEVKIFDCYTPFPVHHLDHALGYTRTNLTIGAFLCGMLGTLSGFTLAYSMNVVDWPMIIGGKPQDINVFTSFIPVIFELTILFTAFGMVIMFFARNRMIHGIKEDLLDRRQTDDHLLLAIDNSEEQSLSNDEIQSILINEGAVKVKGNVESFNTSLTTEEDLEIVIGNNEGAAVIN
;
A
#
# COMPACT_ATOMS: atom_id res chain seq x y z
N MET A 1 2.83 1.38 14.50
CA MET A 1 3.52 0.67 13.38
C MET A 1 2.54 0.26 12.30
N VAL A 2 1.29 -0.08 12.65
CA VAL A 2 0.15 -0.06 11.73
C VAL A 2 -0.41 1.36 11.69
N ASP A 3 -0.60 1.90 10.50
CA ASP A 3 -1.27 3.19 10.34
C ASP A 3 -2.78 2.99 10.47
N LYS A 4 -3.39 3.59 11.50
CA LYS A 4 -4.84 3.50 11.73
C LYS A 4 -5.63 4.28 10.68
N SER A 5 -4.97 5.15 9.91
CA SER A 5 -5.58 5.88 8.80
C SER A 5 -6.07 4.94 7.70
N ILE A 6 -5.57 3.71 7.60
CA ILE A 6 -5.90 2.75 6.54
C ILE A 6 -7.25 2.03 6.81
N LEU A 7 -7.78 2.10 8.04
CA LEU A 7 -8.98 1.35 8.41
C LEU A 7 -10.25 2.09 7.99
N LEU A 8 -11.11 1.36 7.28
CA LEU A 8 -12.44 1.83 6.84
C LEU A 8 -13.53 1.55 7.90
N ASP A 9 -13.21 0.78 8.96
CA ASP A 9 -14.14 0.38 10.03
C ASP A 9 -14.92 1.57 10.63
N ASN A 10 -16.25 1.47 10.62
CA ASN A 10 -17.21 2.46 11.15
C ASN A 10 -17.12 3.87 10.53
N LYS A 11 -16.54 4.01 9.34
CA LYS A 11 -16.49 5.28 8.61
C LYS A 11 -17.45 5.27 7.42
N LYS A 12 -18.00 6.45 7.12
CA LYS A 12 -18.85 6.69 5.95
C LYS A 12 -18.07 7.51 4.94
N PHE A 13 -18.11 7.06 3.70
CA PHE A 13 -17.36 7.68 2.62
C PHE A 13 -18.30 8.22 1.54
N THR A 14 -17.98 9.40 1.04
CA THR A 14 -18.45 9.84 -0.27
C THR A 14 -17.51 9.26 -1.33
N VAL A 15 -18.07 8.48 -2.25
CA VAL A 15 -17.31 7.72 -3.24
C VAL A 15 -17.68 8.19 -4.64
N GLY A 16 -16.68 8.62 -5.40
CA GLY A 16 -16.78 8.91 -6.83
C GLY A 16 -16.17 7.79 -7.65
N THR A 17 -16.92 7.24 -8.60
CA THR A 17 -16.48 6.15 -9.47
C THR A 17 -16.20 6.66 -10.87
N PHE A 18 -15.01 6.35 -11.40
CA PHE A 18 -14.52 6.79 -12.69
C PHE A 18 -14.11 5.56 -13.52
N THR A 19 -14.21 5.68 -14.85
CA THR A 19 -13.75 4.65 -15.81
C THR A 19 -12.46 5.05 -16.52
N ASP A 20 -12.07 6.31 -16.41
CA ASP A 20 -10.93 6.90 -17.11
C ASP A 20 -9.96 7.53 -16.08
N SER A 21 -8.68 7.18 -16.21
CA SER A 21 -7.63 7.65 -15.30
C SER A 21 -7.37 9.15 -15.42
N ASP A 22 -7.52 9.74 -16.62
CA ASP A 22 -7.23 11.17 -16.82
C ASP A 22 -8.28 12.04 -16.14
N LYS A 23 -9.56 11.61 -16.18
CA LYS A 23 -10.66 12.27 -15.48
C LYS A 23 -10.49 12.17 -13.97
N LEU A 24 -10.08 11.01 -13.46
CA LEU A 24 -9.77 10.84 -12.04
C LEU A 24 -8.66 11.80 -11.60
N LEU A 25 -7.57 11.91 -12.38
CA LEU A 25 -6.46 12.80 -12.04
C LEU A 25 -6.90 14.27 -12.01
N HIS A 26 -7.67 14.71 -13.00
CA HIS A 26 -8.22 16.07 -13.04
C HIS A 26 -9.16 16.34 -11.85
N ALA A 27 -10.03 15.37 -11.51
CA ALA A 27 -10.91 15.46 -10.35
C ALA A 27 -10.14 15.61 -9.03
N VAL A 28 -9.08 14.82 -8.84
CA VAL A 28 -8.20 14.89 -7.65
C VAL A 28 -7.54 16.26 -7.56
N GLU A 29 -7.02 16.80 -8.66
CA GLU A 29 -6.42 18.14 -8.68
C GLU A 29 -7.44 19.23 -8.33
N THR A 30 -8.66 19.18 -8.89
CA THR A 30 -9.72 20.15 -8.58
C THR A 30 -10.12 20.08 -7.10
N LEU A 31 -10.28 18.88 -6.55
CA LEU A 31 -10.66 18.70 -5.15
C LEU A 31 -9.56 19.20 -4.20
N ARG A 32 -8.28 18.97 -4.55
CA ARG A 32 -7.15 19.51 -3.79
C ARG A 32 -7.07 21.03 -3.85
N LYS A 33 -7.33 21.66 -5.00
CA LYS A 33 -7.43 23.12 -5.13
C LYS A 33 -8.53 23.71 -4.26
N LYS A 34 -9.59 22.94 -4.00
CA LYS A 34 -10.71 23.30 -3.12
C LYS A 34 -10.49 22.91 -1.66
N GLU A 35 -9.27 22.48 -1.31
CA GLU A 35 -8.87 22.06 0.05
C GLU A 35 -9.71 20.91 0.61
N VAL A 36 -10.28 20.08 -0.27
CA VAL A 36 -10.97 18.86 0.16
C VAL A 36 -9.93 17.82 0.53
N LYS A 37 -10.04 17.27 1.74
CA LYS A 37 -9.21 16.16 2.20
C LYS A 37 -9.71 14.87 1.57
N ILE A 38 -8.92 14.34 0.67
CA ILE A 38 -9.15 13.03 0.05
C ILE A 38 -8.60 11.97 0.98
N PHE A 39 -9.36 10.90 1.20
CA PHE A 39 -8.93 9.78 2.05
C PHE A 39 -7.94 8.90 1.28
N ASP A 40 -8.40 8.27 0.18
CA ASP A 40 -7.55 7.48 -0.71
C ASP A 40 -8.20 7.30 -2.09
N CYS A 41 -7.41 6.86 -3.07
CA CYS A 41 -7.87 6.44 -4.39
C CYS A 41 -7.61 4.94 -4.59
N TYR A 42 -8.65 4.20 -4.91
CA TYR A 42 -8.56 2.77 -5.22
C TYR A 42 -8.55 2.58 -6.72
N THR A 43 -7.45 2.04 -7.25
CA THR A 43 -7.25 1.85 -8.69
C THR A 43 -6.74 0.44 -8.99
N PRO A 44 -7.27 -0.25 -10.01
CA PRO A 44 -6.87 -1.63 -10.33
C PRO A 44 -5.45 -1.73 -10.89
N PHE A 45 -4.93 -0.63 -11.44
CA PHE A 45 -3.58 -0.49 -11.97
C PHE A 45 -2.94 0.81 -11.48
N PRO A 46 -1.59 0.92 -11.49
CA PRO A 46 -0.93 2.15 -11.07
C PRO A 46 -1.17 3.28 -12.08
N VAL A 47 -1.83 4.35 -11.63
CA VAL A 47 -2.01 5.58 -12.40
C VAL A 47 -0.80 6.50 -12.16
N HIS A 48 -0.08 6.85 -13.22
CA HIS A 48 1.07 7.74 -13.13
C HIS A 48 0.66 9.14 -12.65
N HIS A 49 1.47 9.77 -11.79
CA HIS A 49 1.26 11.13 -11.22
C HIS A 49 0.12 11.25 -10.20
N LEU A 50 -0.63 10.18 -9.94
CA LEU A 50 -1.66 10.17 -8.90
C LEU A 50 -1.06 10.38 -7.49
N ASP A 51 0.13 9.85 -7.26
CA ASP A 51 0.89 10.01 -6.01
C ASP A 51 1.24 11.48 -5.73
N HIS A 52 1.65 12.21 -6.76
CA HIS A 52 1.95 13.63 -6.68
C HIS A 52 0.67 14.47 -6.51
N ALA A 53 -0.42 14.10 -7.20
CA ALA A 53 -1.71 14.78 -7.10
C ALA A 53 -2.34 14.63 -5.70
N LEU A 54 -2.24 13.43 -5.10
CA LEU A 54 -2.65 13.17 -3.72
C LEU A 54 -1.70 13.78 -2.68
N GLY A 55 -0.47 14.09 -3.10
CA GLY A 55 0.56 14.71 -2.25
C GLY A 55 1.12 13.76 -1.21
N TYR A 56 1.28 12.47 -1.56
CA TYR A 56 1.89 11.51 -0.66
C TYR A 56 3.35 11.83 -0.39
N THR A 57 3.76 11.64 0.87
CA THR A 57 5.18 11.75 1.24
C THR A 57 5.94 10.52 0.79
N ARG A 58 7.24 10.69 0.49
CA ARG A 58 8.09 9.55 0.09
C ARG A 58 8.14 8.49 1.19
N THR A 59 8.08 7.23 0.77
CA THR A 59 8.10 6.10 1.69
C THR A 59 9.50 5.88 2.26
N ASN A 60 9.59 5.64 3.57
CA ASN A 60 10.87 5.36 4.26
C ASN A 60 11.36 3.91 4.11
N LEU A 61 10.91 3.20 3.06
CA LEU A 61 11.23 1.79 2.86
C LEU A 61 12.72 1.58 2.52
N THR A 62 13.36 2.58 1.87
CA THR A 62 14.79 2.57 1.53
C THR A 62 15.68 2.51 2.77
N ILE A 63 15.31 3.19 3.85
CA ILE A 63 16.07 3.16 5.12
C ILE A 63 15.96 1.78 5.75
N GLY A 64 14.78 1.15 5.69
CA GLY A 64 14.58 -0.23 6.10
C GLY A 64 15.47 -1.20 5.33
N ALA A 65 15.52 -1.08 4.00
CA ALA A 65 16.39 -1.89 3.14
C ALA A 65 17.86 -1.79 3.57
N PHE A 66 18.33 -0.58 3.82
CA PHE A 66 19.72 -0.32 4.21
C PHE A 66 20.08 -0.97 5.55
N LEU A 67 19.20 -0.87 6.55
CA LEU A 67 19.42 -1.50 7.86
C LEU A 67 19.41 -3.03 7.78
N CYS A 68 18.49 -3.61 6.99
CA CYS A 68 18.47 -5.06 6.75
C CYS A 68 19.71 -5.54 6.01
N GLY A 69 20.19 -4.78 5.01
CA GLY A 69 21.43 -5.08 4.30
C GLY A 69 22.65 -5.02 5.21
N MET A 70 22.77 -3.98 6.03
CA MET A 70 23.85 -3.83 7.02
C MET A 70 23.89 -5.02 8.00
N LEU A 71 22.72 -5.45 8.48
CA LEU A 71 22.60 -6.61 9.34
C LEU A 71 23.02 -7.91 8.62
N GLY A 72 22.67 -8.06 7.33
CA GLY A 72 23.11 -9.16 6.48
C GLY A 72 24.62 -9.20 6.26
N THR A 73 25.25 -8.05 6.01
CA THR A 73 26.70 -7.93 5.89
C THR A 73 27.41 -8.29 7.20
N LEU A 74 26.92 -7.77 8.33
CA LEU A 74 27.50 -8.02 9.65
C LEU A 74 27.38 -9.49 10.06
N SER A 75 26.22 -10.10 9.80
CA SER A 75 25.99 -11.52 10.08
C SER A 75 26.82 -12.43 9.17
N GLY A 76 26.92 -12.13 7.87
CA GLY A 76 27.80 -12.86 6.94
C GLY A 76 29.28 -12.78 7.33
N PHE A 77 29.76 -11.60 7.71
CA PHE A 77 31.14 -11.44 8.17
C PHE A 77 31.40 -12.19 9.47
N THR A 78 30.50 -12.05 10.46
CA THR A 78 30.62 -12.71 11.75
C THR A 78 30.59 -14.24 11.60
N LEU A 79 29.70 -14.76 10.77
CA LEU A 79 29.59 -16.19 10.49
C LEU A 79 30.88 -16.74 9.86
N ALA A 80 31.34 -16.12 8.78
CA ALA A 80 32.52 -16.59 8.05
C ALA A 80 33.80 -16.50 8.91
N TYR A 81 33.95 -15.41 9.66
CA TYR A 81 35.07 -15.19 10.56
C TYR A 81 35.06 -16.16 11.74
N SER A 82 33.90 -16.31 12.40
CA SER A 82 33.77 -17.21 13.55
C SER A 82 34.12 -18.64 13.16
N MET A 83 33.58 -19.14 12.05
CA MET A 83 33.81 -20.53 11.63
C MET A 83 35.27 -20.81 11.22
N ASN A 84 35.86 -19.94 10.40
CA ASN A 84 37.17 -20.21 9.79
C ASN A 84 38.37 -19.79 10.64
N VAL A 85 38.19 -18.83 11.56
CA VAL A 85 39.31 -18.24 12.33
C VAL A 85 39.22 -18.59 13.82
N VAL A 86 38.02 -18.55 14.41
CA VAL A 86 37.85 -18.69 15.87
C VAL A 86 37.55 -20.13 16.27
N ASP A 87 36.50 -20.72 15.69
CA ASP A 87 35.91 -21.97 16.17
C ASP A 87 36.72 -23.18 15.69
N TRP A 88 37.00 -23.26 14.38
CA TRP A 88 37.80 -24.33 13.79
C TRP A 88 38.72 -23.82 12.68
N PRO A 89 39.92 -23.33 13.03
CA PRO A 89 40.93 -23.04 12.03
C PRO A 89 41.39 -24.34 11.35
N MET A 90 41.06 -24.51 10.06
CA MET A 90 41.57 -25.59 9.20
C MET A 90 42.36 -25.08 7.99
N ILE A 91 43.60 -25.55 7.80
CA ILE A 91 44.40 -25.21 6.62
C ILE A 91 43.85 -25.95 5.40
N ILE A 92 43.14 -25.23 4.53
CA ILE A 92 42.54 -25.77 3.29
C ILE A 92 43.28 -25.18 2.09
N GLY A 93 43.91 -26.04 1.29
CA GLY A 93 44.59 -25.63 0.05
C GLY A 93 45.80 -24.70 0.28
N GLY A 94 46.42 -24.74 1.46
CA GLY A 94 47.57 -23.91 1.81
C GLY A 94 47.25 -22.43 2.06
N LYS A 95 45.96 -22.08 2.14
CA LYS A 95 45.54 -20.71 2.47
C LYS A 95 45.88 -20.39 3.93
N PRO A 96 46.34 -19.16 4.25
CA PRO A 96 46.55 -18.71 5.62
C PRO A 96 45.24 -18.81 6.42
N GLN A 97 45.30 -18.83 7.74
CA GLN A 97 44.14 -19.00 8.63
C GLN A 97 43.69 -17.68 9.27
N ASP A 98 44.30 -16.59 8.82
CA ASP A 98 44.15 -15.27 9.41
C ASP A 98 43.17 -14.40 8.60
N ILE A 99 43.06 -13.14 8.99
CA ILE A 99 42.24 -12.11 8.31
C ILE A 99 42.49 -12.02 6.79
N ASN A 100 43.64 -12.50 6.31
CA ASN A 100 44.02 -12.53 4.90
C ASN A 100 43.12 -13.42 4.02
N VAL A 101 42.30 -14.31 4.60
CA VAL A 101 41.31 -15.12 3.86
C VAL A 101 40.05 -14.32 3.48
N PHE A 102 39.93 -13.06 3.93
CA PHE A 102 38.75 -12.21 3.73
C PHE A 102 38.19 -12.23 2.30
N THR A 103 39.06 -12.24 1.27
CA THR A 103 38.63 -12.31 -0.14
C THR A 103 37.76 -13.53 -0.45
N SER A 104 37.97 -14.66 0.24
CA SER A 104 37.14 -15.86 0.09
C SER A 104 35.77 -15.73 0.79
N PHE A 105 35.59 -14.79 1.71
CA PHE A 105 34.33 -14.54 2.42
C PHE A 105 33.40 -13.59 1.66
N ILE A 106 33.94 -12.79 0.72
CA ILE A 106 33.17 -11.78 -0.03
C ILE A 106 31.92 -12.38 -0.70
N PRO A 107 31.97 -13.53 -1.40
CA PRO A 107 30.77 -14.11 -1.99
C PRO A 107 29.71 -14.46 -0.94
N VAL A 108 30.11 -15.02 0.19
CA VAL A 108 29.18 -15.39 1.29
C VAL A 108 28.55 -14.13 1.90
N ILE A 109 29.35 -13.10 2.17
CA ILE A 109 28.86 -11.82 2.72
C ILE A 109 27.87 -11.16 1.74
N PHE A 110 28.18 -11.19 0.45
CA PHE A 110 27.33 -10.63 -0.60
C PHE A 110 25.97 -11.34 -0.65
N GLU A 111 25.96 -12.68 -0.71
CA GLU A 111 24.72 -13.47 -0.74
C GLU A 111 23.88 -13.25 0.52
N LEU A 112 24.48 -13.25 1.72
CA LEU A 112 23.74 -12.95 2.96
C LEU A 112 23.19 -11.53 2.99
N THR A 113 23.92 -10.55 2.46
CA THR A 113 23.44 -9.16 2.38
C THR A 113 22.17 -9.08 1.53
N ILE A 114 22.17 -9.72 0.36
CA ILE A 114 20.99 -9.75 -0.53
C ILE A 114 19.84 -10.51 0.12
N LEU A 115 20.13 -11.67 0.73
CA LEU A 115 19.13 -12.50 1.40
C LEU A 115 18.39 -11.72 2.50
N PHE A 116 19.12 -11.13 3.43
CA PHE A 116 18.53 -10.36 4.54
C PHE A 116 17.80 -9.11 4.05
N THR A 117 18.33 -8.44 3.02
CA THR A 117 17.65 -7.28 2.42
C THR A 117 16.33 -7.69 1.78
N ALA A 118 16.31 -8.77 0.99
CA ALA A 118 15.11 -9.24 0.30
C ALA A 118 14.02 -9.67 1.30
N PHE A 119 14.34 -10.56 2.24
CA PHE A 119 13.37 -11.03 3.23
C PHE A 119 12.94 -9.91 4.19
N GLY A 120 13.87 -9.08 4.65
CA GLY A 120 13.57 -7.95 5.53
C GLY A 120 12.60 -6.96 4.88
N MET A 121 12.81 -6.64 3.60
CA MET A 121 11.95 -5.73 2.85
C MET A 121 10.56 -6.29 2.61
N VAL A 122 10.45 -7.56 2.25
CA VAL A 122 9.16 -8.24 2.06
C VAL A 122 8.37 -8.26 3.35
N ILE A 123 9.00 -8.63 4.47
CA ILE A 123 8.37 -8.64 5.79
C ILE A 123 7.92 -7.22 6.20
N MET A 124 8.79 -6.23 6.01
CA MET A 124 8.47 -4.83 6.35
C MET A 124 7.32 -4.28 5.51
N PHE A 125 7.29 -4.61 4.22
CA PHE A 125 6.21 -4.24 3.30
C PHE A 125 4.87 -4.86 3.72
N PHE A 126 4.82 -6.16 4.00
CA PHE A 126 3.61 -6.82 4.46
C PHE A 126 3.16 -6.32 5.84
N ALA A 127 4.10 -6.11 6.77
CA ALA A 127 3.81 -5.61 8.11
C ALA A 127 3.25 -4.18 8.09
N ARG A 128 3.76 -3.30 7.21
CA ARG A 128 3.30 -1.91 7.10
C ARG A 128 1.95 -1.80 6.41
N ASN A 129 1.72 -2.54 5.33
CA ASN A 129 0.46 -2.52 4.57
C ASN A 129 -0.60 -3.46 5.15
N ARG A 130 -0.30 -4.16 6.24
CA ARG A 130 -1.22 -5.12 6.88
C ARG A 130 -1.74 -6.18 5.88
N MET A 131 -0.87 -6.61 4.96
CA MET A 131 -1.17 -7.65 3.99
C MET A 131 -0.59 -9.00 4.46
N ILE A 132 -1.02 -9.44 5.65
CA ILE A 132 -0.60 -10.72 6.22
C ILE A 132 -1.70 -11.75 5.97
N HIS A 133 -1.30 -13.00 5.80
CA HIS A 133 -2.23 -14.11 5.62
C HIS A 133 -3.31 -14.12 6.72
N GLY A 134 -4.58 -14.11 6.32
CA GLY A 134 -5.74 -14.12 7.21
C GLY A 134 -6.29 -12.73 7.58
N ILE A 135 -5.64 -11.65 7.14
CA ILE A 135 -6.21 -10.30 7.24
C ILE A 135 -7.21 -10.11 6.11
N LYS A 136 -8.40 -9.65 6.47
CA LYS A 136 -9.53 -9.47 5.56
C LYS A 136 -9.53 -8.06 4.97
N GLU A 137 -10.03 -7.95 3.75
CA GLU A 137 -10.11 -6.73 2.97
C GLU A 137 -11.43 -6.01 3.18
N ASP A 138 -11.37 -4.69 3.28
CA ASP A 138 -12.53 -3.82 3.33
C ASP A 138 -12.63 -3.11 1.97
N LEU A 139 -13.76 -3.29 1.28
CA LEU A 139 -13.99 -2.81 -0.07
C LEU A 139 -15.14 -1.79 -0.07
N LEU A 140 -15.02 -0.74 -0.89
CA LEU A 140 -16.11 0.23 -1.13
C LEU A 140 -16.97 -0.16 -2.34
N ASP A 141 -16.37 -0.82 -3.32
CA ASP A 141 -17.08 -1.38 -4.48
C ASP A 141 -16.39 -2.66 -4.98
N ARG A 142 -17.14 -3.64 -5.48
CA ARG A 142 -16.58 -4.93 -5.95
C ARG A 142 -15.75 -4.75 -7.23
N ARG A 143 -16.11 -3.76 -8.06
CA ARG A 143 -15.46 -3.49 -9.36
C ARG A 143 -14.17 -2.68 -9.25
N GLN A 144 -13.77 -2.29 -8.04
CA GLN A 144 -12.58 -1.46 -7.81
C GLN A 144 -11.26 -2.11 -8.22
N THR A 145 -11.25 -3.44 -8.29
CA THR A 145 -10.08 -4.24 -8.68
C THR A 145 -10.13 -4.71 -10.13
N ASP A 146 -11.26 -4.52 -10.83
CA ASP A 146 -11.45 -4.96 -12.22
C ASP A 146 -11.29 -3.78 -13.17
N ASP A 147 -12.28 -2.88 -13.21
CA ASP A 147 -12.38 -1.84 -14.25
C ASP A 147 -12.69 -0.43 -13.73
N HIS A 148 -13.11 -0.28 -12.48
CA HIS A 148 -13.52 1.02 -11.92
C HIS A 148 -12.43 1.63 -11.04
N LEU A 149 -12.14 2.91 -11.25
CA LEU A 149 -11.29 3.71 -10.38
C LEU A 149 -12.18 4.43 -9.37
N LEU A 150 -11.89 4.32 -8.08
CA LEU A 150 -12.68 4.99 -7.04
C LEU A 150 -11.87 6.03 -6.30
N LEU A 151 -12.53 7.14 -6.05
CA LEU A 151 -12.06 8.22 -5.21
C LEU A 151 -12.90 8.22 -3.93
N ALA A 152 -12.26 7.98 -2.79
CA ALA A 152 -12.91 7.95 -1.49
C ALA A 152 -12.61 9.22 -0.69
N ILE A 153 -13.67 9.81 -0.15
CA ILE A 153 -13.62 11.01 0.68
C ILE A 153 -14.28 10.67 2.01
N ASP A 154 -13.58 10.86 3.12
CA ASP A 154 -14.07 10.52 4.47
C ASP A 154 -15.03 11.61 4.98
N ASN A 155 -16.30 11.27 5.16
CA ASN A 155 -17.33 12.22 5.63
C ASN A 155 -17.22 12.53 7.12
N SER A 156 -16.39 11.80 7.87
CA SER A 156 -16.19 12.03 9.31
C SER A 156 -15.18 13.14 9.60
N GLU A 157 -14.32 13.50 8.65
CA GLU A 157 -13.38 14.61 8.80
C GLU A 157 -14.07 15.95 8.54
N GLU A 158 -13.70 16.99 9.29
CA GLU A 158 -14.11 18.36 8.99
C GLU A 158 -13.57 18.77 7.61
N GLN A 159 -14.51 19.01 6.69
CA GLN A 159 -14.26 19.43 5.32
C GLN A 159 -14.73 20.87 5.11
N SER A 160 -14.07 21.54 4.16
CA SER A 160 -14.39 22.92 3.77
C SER A 160 -15.69 23.04 2.97
N LEU A 161 -16.18 21.94 2.39
CA LEU A 161 -17.35 21.90 1.51
C LEU A 161 -18.40 20.92 2.03
N SER A 162 -19.67 21.16 1.68
CA SER A 162 -20.75 20.23 2.00
C SER A 162 -20.65 18.96 1.16
N ASN A 163 -21.13 17.83 1.69
CA ASN A 163 -21.18 16.55 0.95
C ASN A 163 -21.89 16.68 -0.40
N ASP A 164 -22.96 17.49 -0.48
CA ASP A 164 -23.71 17.69 -1.73
C ASP A 164 -22.89 18.48 -2.77
N GLU A 165 -22.07 19.43 -2.33
CA GLU A 165 -21.19 20.20 -3.20
C GLU A 165 -20.08 19.29 -3.74
N ILE A 166 -19.51 18.43 -2.89
CA ILE A 166 -18.51 17.44 -3.29
C ILE A 166 -19.09 16.50 -4.35
N GLN A 167 -20.32 16.01 -4.16
CA GLN A 167 -20.98 15.16 -5.16
C GLN A 167 -21.17 15.90 -6.49
N SER A 168 -21.59 17.17 -6.45
CA SER A 168 -21.75 17.98 -7.67
C SER A 168 -20.42 18.17 -8.42
N ILE A 169 -19.32 18.32 -7.69
CA ILE A 169 -17.97 18.44 -8.27
C ILE A 169 -17.58 17.13 -8.94
N LEU A 170 -17.77 16.00 -8.26
CA LEU A 170 -17.45 14.68 -8.81
C LEU A 170 -18.21 14.41 -10.11
N ILE A 171 -19.51 14.78 -10.18
CA ILE A 171 -20.32 14.65 -11.39
C ILE A 171 -19.76 15.53 -12.51
N ASN A 172 -19.44 16.80 -12.22
CA ASN A 172 -18.90 17.73 -13.21
C ASN A 172 -17.54 17.28 -13.77
N GLU A 173 -16.71 16.64 -12.95
CA GLU A 173 -15.41 16.11 -13.34
C GLU A 173 -15.48 14.76 -14.08
N GLY A 174 -16.69 14.24 -14.28
CA GLY A 174 -16.94 13.05 -15.12
C GLY A 174 -17.01 11.73 -14.37
N ALA A 175 -17.38 11.75 -13.08
CA ALA A 175 -17.72 10.53 -12.35
C ALA A 175 -18.94 9.84 -12.98
N VAL A 176 -18.82 8.54 -13.24
CA VAL A 176 -19.90 7.69 -13.78
C VAL A 176 -20.94 7.39 -12.72
N LYS A 177 -20.52 7.24 -11.46
CA LYS A 177 -21.39 7.00 -10.31
C LYS A 177 -20.86 7.74 -9.11
N VAL A 178 -21.75 8.34 -8.32
CA VAL A 178 -21.42 9.03 -7.08
C VAL A 178 -22.32 8.54 -5.97
N LYS A 179 -21.75 8.13 -4.85
CA LYS A 179 -22.47 7.63 -3.67
C LYS A 179 -22.04 8.43 -2.44
N GLY A 180 -22.98 9.03 -1.72
CA GLY A 180 -22.68 9.97 -0.63
C GLY A 180 -22.44 9.37 0.75
N ASN A 181 -22.82 8.11 1.00
CA ASN A 181 -22.71 7.48 2.34
C ASN A 181 -22.44 5.97 2.21
N VAL A 182 -21.30 5.62 1.63
CA VAL A 182 -20.89 4.22 1.47
C VAL A 182 -20.14 3.77 2.72
N GLU A 183 -20.58 2.65 3.29
CA GLU A 183 -19.82 1.91 4.29
C GLU A 183 -19.01 0.83 3.59
N SER A 184 -17.79 0.57 4.07
CA SER A 184 -16.98 -0.52 3.55
C SER A 184 -17.58 -1.87 3.94
N PHE A 185 -17.53 -2.83 3.02
CA PHE A 185 -17.98 -4.19 3.25
C PHE A 185 -16.86 -5.20 2.97
N ASN A 186 -17.02 -6.42 3.46
CA ASN A 186 -15.99 -7.45 3.41
C ASN A 186 -16.46 -8.65 2.58
N THR A 187 -15.76 -8.98 1.49
CA THR A 187 -16.18 -10.09 0.61
C THR A 187 -16.24 -11.44 1.33
N SER A 188 -15.39 -11.66 2.33
CA SER A 188 -15.24 -12.95 3.00
C SER A 188 -16.22 -13.22 4.14
N LEU A 189 -16.90 -12.18 4.65
CA LEU A 189 -17.81 -12.27 5.82
C LEU A 189 -19.27 -12.01 5.48
N THR A 190 -19.52 -11.29 4.40
CA THR A 190 -20.88 -10.93 3.98
C THR A 190 -21.38 -12.01 3.01
N THR A 191 -22.55 -12.59 3.27
CA THR A 191 -23.17 -13.58 2.37
C THR A 191 -23.43 -12.92 1.00
N GLU A 192 -23.38 -13.67 -0.12
CA GLU A 192 -23.68 -13.08 -1.45
C GLU A 192 -25.06 -12.38 -1.47
N GLU A 193 -26.05 -12.90 -0.72
CA GLU A 193 -27.36 -12.25 -0.54
C GLU A 193 -27.26 -10.88 0.18
N ASP A 194 -26.42 -10.78 1.21
CA ASP A 194 -26.19 -9.53 1.96
C ASP A 194 -25.35 -8.53 1.14
N LEU A 195 -24.43 -9.03 0.29
CA LEU A 195 -23.68 -8.22 -0.67
C LEU A 195 -24.59 -7.63 -1.73
N GLU A 196 -25.52 -8.41 -2.29
CA GLU A 196 -26.52 -7.90 -3.23
C GLU A 196 -27.43 -6.84 -2.60
N ILE A 197 -27.74 -6.96 -1.31
CA ILE A 197 -28.51 -5.94 -0.57
C ILE A 197 -27.67 -4.68 -0.34
N VAL A 198 -26.39 -4.79 0.04
CA VAL A 198 -25.49 -3.64 0.23
C VAL A 198 -25.20 -2.94 -1.10
N ILE A 199 -24.91 -3.71 -2.16
CA ILE A 199 -24.70 -3.19 -3.52
C ILE A 199 -25.99 -2.60 -4.07
N GLY A 200 -27.14 -3.25 -3.86
CA GLY A 200 -28.46 -2.77 -4.26
C GLY A 200 -28.89 -1.49 -3.55
N ASN A 201 -28.66 -1.38 -2.24
CA ASN A 201 -28.85 -0.13 -1.47
C ASN A 201 -27.90 0.97 -1.96
N ASN A 202 -26.69 0.60 -2.39
CA ASN A 202 -25.71 1.50 -3.01
C ASN A 202 -26.00 1.79 -4.50
N GLU A 203 -26.86 1.03 -5.16
CA GLU A 203 -27.35 1.26 -6.53
C GLU A 203 -28.59 2.14 -6.58
N GLY A 204 -29.37 2.20 -5.48
CA GLY A 204 -30.55 3.06 -5.34
C GLY A 204 -30.27 4.57 -5.27
N ALA A 205 -29.01 5.00 -5.19
CA ALA A 205 -28.61 6.40 -5.20
C ALA A 205 -27.98 6.77 -6.56
N ALA A 206 -28.80 7.39 -7.41
CA ALA A 206 -28.42 8.09 -8.66
C ALA A 206 -27.75 7.25 -9.78
N VAL A 207 -28.53 6.38 -10.42
CA VAL A 207 -28.35 6.11 -11.86
C VAL A 207 -28.92 7.30 -12.61
N ILE A 208 -28.06 8.21 -13.06
CA ILE A 208 -28.46 9.32 -13.93
C ILE A 208 -28.29 8.84 -15.38
N ASN A 209 -29.41 8.72 -16.10
CA ASN A 209 -29.44 8.58 -17.55
C ASN A 209 -28.84 9.82 -18.23
#